data_AF-A0AB94IU20-F1
#
_entry.id   AF-A0AB94IU20-F1
#
_cell.length_a   1.000
_cell.length_b   1.000
_cell.length_c   1.000
_cell.angle_alpha   90.00
_cell.angle_beta   90.00
_cell.angle_gamma   90.00
#
_symmetry.space_group_name_H-M   'P 1'
#
loop_
_entity.id
_entity.type
_entity.pdbx_description
1 polymer ?
#
loop_
_entity_poly.entity_id
_entity_poly.type
_entity_poly.pdbx_seq_one_letter_code
_entity_poly.pdbx_strand_id
1 'polypeptide(L)'
;MDTKNKITRNDEIFYLDMIGRNKEIHALNPYYKILEERNSDDFKRFIGIYTVMREFLSEREQIILNEIYGVNKQRVKLKAVGEMLNICPERVRQIRRKAEFKIARKISEILKNDTY
;
A
#
# COMPACT_ATOMS: atom_id res chain seq x y z
N MET A 1 5.48 18.48 7.49
CA MET A 1 4.16 18.54 8.15
C MET A 1 4.00 17.26 8.95
N ASP A 2 4.37 17.33 10.22
CA ASP A 2 4.21 16.25 11.19
C ASP A 2 2.78 16.26 11.72
N THR A 3 1.91 15.50 11.07
CA THR A 3 0.70 15.01 11.71
C THR A 3 0.95 13.54 11.99
N LYS A 4 1.27 13.22 13.25
CA LYS A 4 0.98 11.89 13.81
C LYS A 4 -0.55 11.75 13.85
N ASN A 5 -1.16 11.62 12.67
CA ASN A 5 -2.55 11.23 12.53
C ASN A 5 -2.62 9.83 13.11
N LYS A 6 -3.15 9.73 14.32
CA LYS A 6 -3.38 8.46 15.00
C LYS A 6 -4.34 7.67 14.10
N ILE A 7 -3.80 6.70 13.37
CA ILE A 7 -4.58 5.81 12.52
C ILE A 7 -5.64 5.16 13.41
N THR A 8 -6.90 5.25 12.99
CA THR A 8 -7.99 4.64 13.74
C THR A 8 -8.14 3.16 13.36
N ARG A 9 -8.79 2.38 14.23
CA ARG A 9 -9.17 0.99 13.94
C ARG A 9 -9.92 0.84 12.61
N ASN A 10 -10.78 1.81 12.27
CA ASN A 10 -11.53 1.79 11.01
C ASN A 10 -10.61 2.01 9.80
N ASP A 11 -9.54 2.79 9.96
CA ASP A 11 -8.54 3.03 8.90
C ASP A 11 -7.75 1.75 8.65
N GLU A 12 -7.35 1.06 9.71
CA GLU A 12 -6.68 -0.23 9.64
C GLU A 12 -7.51 -1.28 8.89
N ILE A 13 -8.78 -1.42 9.25
CA ILE A 13 -9.73 -2.33 8.56
C ILE A 13 -9.87 -1.92 7.09
N PHE A 14 -10.07 -0.62 6.81
CA PHE A 14 -10.17 -0.10 5.46
C PHE A 14 -8.93 -0.46 4.61
N TYR A 15 -7.73 -0.30 5.14
CA TYR A 15 -6.51 -0.66 4.40
C TYR A 15 -6.43 -2.16 4.13
N LEU A 16 -6.79 -2.99 5.10
CA LEU A 16 -6.84 -4.44 4.93
C LEU A 16 -7.84 -4.86 3.85
N ASP A 17 -9.00 -4.20 3.77
CA ASP A 17 -9.99 -4.45 2.72
C ASP A 17 -9.46 -4.02 1.34
N MET A 18 -8.74 -2.90 1.29
CA MET A 18 -8.15 -2.37 0.05
C MET A 18 -7.03 -3.24 -0.51
N ILE A 19 -6.19 -3.83 0.37
CA ILE A 19 -5.13 -4.79 0.01
C ILE A 19 -5.66 -6.22 -0.11
N GLY A 20 -6.83 -6.48 0.48
CA GLY A 20 -7.43 -7.79 0.69
C GLY A 20 -7.48 -8.63 -0.57
N ARG A 21 -7.26 -9.94 -0.41
CA ARG A 21 -7.33 -10.90 -1.50
C ARG A 21 -8.74 -10.89 -2.06
N ASN A 22 -8.93 -10.35 -3.25
CA ASN A 22 -10.07 -10.79 -4.03
C ASN A 22 -9.97 -12.31 -4.20
N LYS A 23 -11.04 -13.01 -3.84
CA LYS A 23 -11.13 -14.48 -3.93
C LYS A 23 -11.09 -14.97 -5.39
N GLU A 24 -11.26 -14.07 -6.33
CA GLU A 24 -11.18 -14.32 -7.77
C GLU A 24 -9.75 -14.17 -8.27
N ILE A 25 -9.27 -15.19 -8.97
CA ILE A 25 -7.87 -15.38 -9.43
C ILE A 25 -7.37 -14.22 -10.33
N HIS A 26 -8.28 -13.42 -10.91
CA HIS A 26 -7.97 -12.34 -11.84
C HIS A 26 -8.40 -10.95 -11.38
N ALA A 27 -9.03 -10.83 -10.22
CA ALA A 27 -9.54 -9.55 -9.77
C ALA A 27 -8.40 -8.66 -9.26
N LEU A 28 -8.37 -7.42 -9.76
CA LEU A 28 -7.45 -6.39 -9.29
C LEU A 28 -7.79 -6.03 -7.84
N ASN A 29 -6.77 -5.72 -7.04
CA ASN A 29 -7.01 -5.25 -5.67
C ASN A 29 -7.90 -3.99 -5.68
N PRO A 30 -8.86 -3.85 -4.76
CA PRO A 30 -9.80 -2.72 -4.74
C PRO A 30 -9.11 -1.36 -4.79
N TYR A 31 -7.92 -1.23 -4.19
CA TYR A 31 -7.19 0.03 -4.18
C TYR A 31 -6.86 0.58 -5.58
N TYR A 32 -6.77 -0.27 -6.62
CA TYR A 32 -6.46 0.22 -7.97
C TYR A 32 -7.45 1.26 -8.49
N LYS A 33 -8.71 1.20 -8.02
CA LYS A 33 -9.78 2.13 -8.38
C LYS A 33 -9.52 3.51 -7.78
N ILE A 34 -9.20 3.57 -6.49
CA ILE A 34 -9.00 4.84 -5.77
C ILE A 34 -7.69 5.55 -6.12
N LEU A 35 -6.71 4.83 -6.69
CA LEU A 35 -5.42 5.42 -7.10
C LEU A 35 -5.56 6.46 -8.23
N GLU A 36 -6.66 6.47 -8.98
CA GLU A 36 -6.94 7.48 -10.00
C GLU A 36 -7.67 8.72 -9.42
N GLU A 37 -8.34 8.54 -8.28
CA GLU A 37 -9.16 9.56 -7.62
C GLU A 37 -8.38 10.32 -6.55
N ARG A 38 -7.30 11.02 -6.93
CA ARG A 38 -6.34 11.60 -5.97
C ARG A 38 -6.92 12.57 -4.94
N ASN A 39 -8.06 13.18 -5.26
CA ASN A 39 -8.74 14.12 -4.36
C ASN A 39 -9.77 13.44 -3.45
N SER A 40 -10.06 12.15 -3.66
CA SER A 40 -11.00 11.41 -2.83
C SER A 40 -10.44 11.19 -1.43
N ASP A 41 -11.35 11.12 -0.47
CA ASP A 41 -10.97 10.87 0.92
C ASP A 41 -10.44 9.44 1.08
N ASP A 42 -10.94 8.48 0.30
CA ASP A 42 -10.42 7.11 0.25
C ASP A 42 -8.95 7.06 -0.21
N PHE A 43 -8.58 7.83 -1.24
CA PHE A 43 -7.18 7.91 -1.67
C PHE A 43 -6.31 8.50 -0.56
N LYS A 44 -6.70 9.66 0.00
CA LYS A 44 -5.94 10.32 1.08
C LYS A 44 -5.79 9.40 2.29
N ARG A 45 -6.86 8.69 2.65
CA ARG A 45 -6.90 7.72 3.74
C ARG A 45 -5.96 6.55 3.48
N PHE A 46 -6.05 5.92 2.30
CA PHE A 46 -5.19 4.81 1.90
C PHE A 46 -3.70 5.19 1.94
N ILE A 47 -3.34 6.33 1.33
CA ILE A 47 -1.98 6.85 1.31
C ILE A 47 -1.50 7.27 2.71
N GLY A 48 -2.37 7.85 3.52
CA GLY A 48 -2.07 8.21 4.91
C GLY A 48 -1.66 6.99 5.73
N ILE A 49 -2.42 5.90 5.64
CA ILE A 49 -2.13 4.64 6.33
C ILE A 49 -0.82 4.04 5.84
N TYR A 50 -0.64 3.96 4.51
CA TYR A 50 0.62 3.52 3.92
C TYR A 50 1.81 4.35 4.42
N THR A 51 1.67 5.67 4.52
CA THR A 51 2.76 6.59 4.89
C THR A 51 3.25 6.36 6.32
N VAL A 52 2.34 6.01 7.24
CA VAL A 52 2.71 5.63 8.61
C VAL A 52 3.33 4.24 8.63
N MET A 53 2.72 3.27 7.93
CA MET A 53 3.14 1.86 8.01
C MET A 53 4.38 1.53 7.17
N ARG A 54 4.80 2.40 6.25
CA ARG A 54 5.94 2.12 5.36
C ARG A 54 7.27 2.00 6.10
N GLU A 55 7.36 2.49 7.34
CA GLU A 55 8.57 2.34 8.18
C GLU A 55 8.96 0.86 8.42
N PHE A 56 8.01 -0.06 8.33
CA PHE A 56 8.26 -1.51 8.46
C PHE A 56 8.83 -2.14 7.17
N LEU A 57 8.92 -1.38 6.09
CA LEU A 57 9.42 -1.83 4.79
C LEU A 57 10.88 -1.45 4.59
N SER A 58 11.61 -2.27 3.85
CA SER A 58 12.93 -1.90 3.34
C SER A 58 12.84 -0.74 2.36
N GLU A 59 13.91 0.04 2.20
CA GLU A 59 13.96 1.17 1.26
C GLU A 59 13.50 0.78 -0.14
N ARG A 60 13.94 -0.40 -0.63
CA ARG A 60 13.54 -0.90 -1.94
C ARG A 60 12.04 -1.19 -2.05
N GLU A 61 11.44 -1.77 -1.01
CA GLU A 61 9.99 -2.00 -0.94
C GLU A 61 9.23 -0.65 -0.89
N GLN A 62 9.75 0.32 -0.14
CA GLN A 62 9.18 1.67 -0.07
C GLN A 62 9.21 2.37 -1.42
N ILE A 63 10.35 2.35 -2.13
CA ILE A 63 10.47 2.94 -3.46
C ILE A 63 9.41 2.34 -4.40
N ILE A 64 9.31 1.00 -4.45
CA ILE A 64 8.34 0.33 -5.33
C ILE A 64 6.91 0.76 -5.02
N LEU A 65 6.52 0.78 -3.74
CA LEU A 65 5.15 1.18 -3.37
C LEU A 65 4.91 2.67 -3.57
N ASN A 66 5.88 3.54 -3.30
CA ASN A 66 5.77 4.98 -3.59
C ASN A 66 5.50 5.24 -5.08
N GLU A 67 6.21 4.55 -5.97
CA GLU A 67 5.98 4.64 -7.42
C GLU A 67 4.60 4.12 -7.83
N ILE A 68 4.21 2.94 -7.31
CA ILE A 68 2.97 2.26 -7.71
C ILE A 68 1.74 2.99 -7.16
N TYR A 69 1.82 3.53 -5.95
CA TYR A 69 0.73 4.28 -5.33
C TYR A 69 0.72 5.76 -5.77
N GLY A 70 1.79 6.24 -6.40
CA GLY A 70 1.88 7.64 -6.80
C GLY A 70 1.98 8.57 -5.58
N VAL A 71 2.82 8.22 -4.60
CA VAL A 71 3.05 9.06 -3.43
C VAL A 71 3.72 10.35 -3.90
N ASN A 72 3.06 11.49 -3.70
CA ASN A 72 3.49 12.83 -4.12
C ASN A 72 3.69 13.05 -5.64
N LYS A 73 3.42 12.05 -6.48
CA LYS A 73 3.55 12.14 -7.95
C LYS A 73 2.59 11.20 -8.67
N GLN A 74 2.57 11.22 -9.99
CA GLN A 74 1.71 10.29 -10.74
C GLN A 74 2.18 8.84 -10.58
N ARG A 75 1.25 7.90 -10.43
CA ARG A 75 1.58 6.48 -10.33
C ARG A 75 2.27 5.96 -11.59
N VAL A 76 3.19 5.03 -11.41
CA VAL A 76 3.99 4.46 -12.50
C VAL A 76 3.60 2.99 -12.72
N LYS A 77 3.60 2.56 -13.99
CA LYS A 77 3.34 1.15 -14.34
C LYS A 77 4.52 0.27 -13.89
N LEU A 78 4.24 -1.00 -13.55
CA LEU A 78 5.26 -1.97 -13.10
C LEU A 78 6.48 -2.05 -14.02
N LYS A 79 6.29 -1.90 -15.33
CA LYS A 79 7.38 -1.93 -16.32
C LYS A 79 8.40 -0.82 -16.09
N ALA A 80 7.94 0.42 -15.96
CA ALA A 80 8.80 1.57 -15.74
C ALA A 80 9.46 1.54 -14.35
N VAL A 81 8.78 1.01 -13.32
CA VAL A 81 9.41 0.75 -12.01
C VAL A 81 10.53 -0.30 -12.13
N GLY A 82 10.32 -1.33 -12.97
CA GLY A 82 11.32 -2.34 -13.26
C GLY A 82 12.55 -1.77 -13.96
N GLU A 83 12.33 -0.92 -14.97
CA GLU A 83 13.40 -0.19 -15.66
C GLU A 83 14.19 0.70 -14.70
N MET A 84 13.52 1.46 -13.83
CA MET A 84 14.15 2.33 -12.82
C MET A 84 15.05 1.56 -11.85
N LEU A 85 14.65 0.34 -11.48
CA LEU A 85 15.37 -0.50 -10.50
C LEU A 85 16.21 -1.61 -11.14
N ASN A 86 16.37 -1.58 -12.47
CA ASN A 86 17.04 -2.60 -13.27
C ASN A 86 16.62 -4.04 -12.92
N ILE A 87 15.30 -4.28 -12.83
CA ILE A 87 14.71 -5.61 -12.58
C ILE A 87 13.50 -5.88 -13.48
N CYS A 88 13.17 -7.16 -13.65
CA CYS A 88 12.01 -7.52 -14.44
C CYS A 88 10.68 -7.08 -13.76
N PRO A 89 9.65 -6.73 -14.54
CA PRO A 89 8.36 -6.27 -13.99
C PRO A 89 7.70 -7.30 -13.07
N GLU A 90 7.93 -8.59 -13.31
CA GLU A 90 7.40 -9.66 -12.46
C GLU A 90 8.08 -9.68 -11.09
N ARG A 91 9.37 -9.33 -11.02
CA ARG A 91 10.05 -9.15 -9.75
C ARG A 91 9.49 -7.95 -8.98
N VAL A 92 9.14 -6.87 -9.67
CA VAL A 92 8.43 -5.73 -9.06
C VAL A 92 7.09 -6.18 -8.48
N ARG A 93 6.29 -6.95 -9.24
CA ARG A 93 5.00 -7.49 -8.77
C ARG A 93 5.19 -8.33 -7.49
N GLN A 94 6.18 -9.20 -7.45
CA GLN A 94 6.49 -10.03 -6.29
C GLN A 94 6.86 -9.18 -5.07
N ILE A 95 7.76 -8.20 -5.24
CA ILE A 95 8.20 -7.33 -4.15
C ILE A 95 7.03 -6.48 -3.63
N ARG A 96 6.23 -5.89 -4.53
CA ARG A 96 5.00 -5.16 -4.19
C ARG A 96 4.09 -6.02 -3.33
N ARG A 97 3.76 -7.23 -3.79
CA ARG A 97 2.87 -8.16 -3.07
C ARG A 97 3.44 -8.49 -1.68
N LYS A 98 4.73 -8.76 -1.58
CA LYS A 98 5.40 -9.05 -0.30
C LYS A 98 5.33 -7.87 0.66
N ALA A 99 5.61 -6.66 0.17
CA ALA A 99 5.55 -5.43 0.96
C ALA A 99 4.12 -5.14 1.45
N GLU A 100 3.12 -5.27 0.58
CA GLU A 100 1.69 -5.15 0.92
C GLU A 100 1.30 -6.12 2.03
N PHE A 101 1.70 -7.40 1.93
CA PHE A 101 1.46 -8.38 2.97
C PHE A 101 2.18 -8.07 4.28
N LYS A 102 3.37 -7.47 4.23
CA LYS A 102 4.12 -7.08 5.42
C LYS A 102 3.38 -6.01 6.20
N ILE A 103 2.88 -4.98 5.52
CA ILE A 103 2.03 -3.95 6.12
C ILE A 103 0.75 -4.57 6.67
N ALA A 104 0.02 -5.34 5.85
CA ALA A 104 -1.25 -5.94 6.26
C ALA A 104 -1.10 -6.84 7.49
N ARG A 105 -0.02 -7.61 7.56
CA ARG A 105 0.31 -8.43 8.74
C ARG A 105 0.55 -7.56 9.97
N LYS A 106 1.30 -6.46 9.83
CA LYS A 106 1.58 -5.55 10.96
C LYS A 106 0.31 -4.89 11.48
N ILE A 107 -0.56 -4.42 10.58
CA ILE A 107 -1.88 -3.89 10.95
C ILE A 107 -2.70 -4.96 11.69
N SER A 108 -2.72 -6.19 11.19
CA SER A 108 -3.46 -7.30 11.83
C SER A 108 -2.91 -7.65 13.22
N GLU A 109 -1.60 -7.52 13.45
CA GLU A 109 -0.97 -7.72 14.76
C GLU A 109 -1.39 -6.61 15.74
N ILE A 110 -1.40 -5.35 15.30
CA ILE A 110 -1.85 -4.19 16.10
C ILE A 110 -3.31 -4.37 16.51
N LEU A 111 -4.19 -4.63 15.54
CA LEU A 111 -5.63 -4.84 15.78
C LEU A 111 -5.94 -5.92 16.82
N LYS A 112 -5.15 -7.01 16.84
CA LYS A 112 -5.31 -8.09 17.80
C LYS A 112 -4.87 -7.70 19.21
N ASN A 113 -3.79 -6.91 19.32
CA ASN A 113 -3.26 -6.47 20.60
C ASN A 113 -4.17 -5.42 21.27
N ASP A 114 -4.89 -4.62 20.49
CA ASP A 114 -5.85 -3.61 20.99
C ASP A 114 -7.18 -4.22 21.50
N THR A 115 -7.32 -5.55 21.51
CA THR A 115 -8.55 -6.24 21.93
C THR A 115 -8.49 -6.80 23.36
N TYR A 116 -7.53 -6.35 24.19
CA TYR A 116 -7.34 -6.75 25.59
C TYR A 116 -7.32 -5.55 26.54
#